data_AF-A0A4V0YH36-F1
#
_entry.id   AF-A0A4V0YH36-F1
#
_cell.length_a   1.000
_cell.length_b   1.000
_cell.length_c   1.000
_cell.angle_alpha   90.00
_cell.angle_beta   90.00
_cell.angle_gamma   90.00
#
_symmetry.space_group_name_H-M   'P 1'
#
loop_
_entity.id
_entity.type
_entity.pdbx_description
1 polymer ?
#
loop_
_entity_poly.entity_id
_entity_poly.type
_entity_poly.pdbx_seq_one_letter_code
_entity_poly.pdbx_strand_id
1 'polypeptide(L)'
;MTFVPRMIPSASRFGANASERRLYSALGGITDRSDWVVFHSLVVRQHLDKLMGEADFVVAVPGKGLVVVEAKAPSAVSYRDGVWTLDGVPSPHKSPLEQIDGAARSIRSYLRREGVIDGDEPFARLVWFTSIGRHHFGGRAPSDLTFFEWELAWADDLAHPAATIEKAIDEHLAWHAESAHVDHRPEGVTVEKVERIAAALTRDFDVAADRRDAKRETEQREAEVLAEQRFALELVEANRAVYFDGPAGTGKSHLVAQAAQAAVKRGEKTLLTCWNVVMAERLAAEAKQLRGPLWVADLGAVMLRVAGLDAHPAGADNAWYQDELPRLALAALAGHPERGGYRHVIVDEFQDIAGNPLLLDVLLALAADGVRLRFAGDERQQIMRARAQRVDPFEVAKARIPDLVHVRIRRNCRQAPQLVTKIESIVGRPLGFTGHRLPTGTAGGAERVNVTPGNEVPMLAGVLRLLVQEYGSDGVVVVSPSGSRSTASRIVAGEVDDRAHANDLRWLRANLGDAQGRVRFGSISKLKGIEVDAVVVADVGPDARAWVEEHDLDWDDLLYVALSRAKYRAVVLEAVPTS
;
A
#
# COMPACT_ATOMS: atom_id res chain seq x y z
N MET A 1 37.51 7.71 1.42
CA MET A 1 37.35 7.83 -0.04
C MET A 1 37.16 6.43 -0.57
N THR A 2 36.02 6.17 -1.20
CA THR A 2 35.69 4.86 -1.77
C THR A 2 36.48 4.73 -3.08
N PHE A 3 37.33 3.72 -3.21
CA PHE A 3 38.16 3.49 -4.40
C PHE A 3 37.43 2.75 -5.53
N VAL A 4 36.10 2.75 -5.50
CA VAL A 4 35.23 1.97 -6.40
C VAL A 4 34.50 2.90 -7.37
N PRO A 5 34.09 2.42 -8.56
CA PRO A 5 33.22 3.18 -9.46
C PRO A 5 31.96 3.69 -8.76
N ARG A 6 31.47 4.86 -9.17
CA ARG A 6 30.18 5.38 -8.70
C ARG A 6 29.04 4.64 -9.39
N MET A 7 28.41 3.72 -8.66
CA MET A 7 27.20 3.01 -9.10
C MET A 7 25.96 3.91 -8.95
N ILE A 8 25.14 3.98 -10.00
CA ILE A 8 23.90 4.75 -10.06
C ILE A 8 22.78 3.85 -10.62
N PRO A 9 21.76 3.49 -9.83
CA PRO A 9 21.64 3.70 -8.39
C PRO A 9 22.76 3.00 -7.60
N SER A 10 22.97 3.42 -6.34
CA SER A 10 24.00 2.84 -5.46
C SER A 10 23.68 1.41 -4.97
N ALA A 11 22.44 0.96 -5.17
CA ALA A 11 22.00 -0.41 -4.94
C ALA A 11 21.30 -0.95 -6.20
N SER A 12 21.50 -2.23 -6.52
CA SER A 12 20.82 -2.90 -7.63
C SER A 12 19.30 -2.84 -7.45
N ARG A 13 18.55 -2.61 -8.54
CA ARG A 13 17.10 -2.48 -8.49
C ARG A 13 16.38 -3.77 -8.06
N PHE A 14 15.26 -3.60 -7.36
CA PHE A 14 14.34 -4.69 -7.01
C PHE A 14 13.78 -5.35 -8.27
N GLY A 15 13.94 -6.67 -8.42
CA GLY A 15 13.51 -7.42 -9.62
C GLY A 15 14.57 -7.58 -10.71
N ALA A 16 15.79 -7.06 -10.54
CA ALA A 16 16.89 -7.25 -11.48
C ALA A 16 17.18 -8.74 -11.73
N ASN A 17 17.35 -9.11 -13.00
CA ASN A 17 17.56 -10.50 -13.38
C ASN A 17 18.93 -11.03 -12.91
N ALA A 18 19.16 -12.34 -13.02
CA ALA A 18 20.41 -12.96 -12.54
C ALA A 18 21.67 -12.41 -13.24
N SER A 19 21.56 -12.02 -14.52
CA SER A 19 22.67 -11.44 -15.30
C SER A 19 23.06 -10.07 -14.80
N GLU A 20 22.07 -9.19 -14.65
CA GLU A 20 22.26 -7.84 -14.18
C GLU A 20 22.88 -7.85 -12.78
N ARG A 21 22.42 -8.72 -11.87
CA ARG A 21 23.01 -8.84 -10.53
C ARG A 21 24.48 -9.26 -10.56
N ARG A 22 24.85 -10.22 -11.42
CA ARG A 22 26.24 -10.67 -11.57
C ARG A 22 27.12 -9.54 -12.10
N LEU A 23 26.67 -8.86 -13.15
CA LEU A 23 27.42 -7.76 -13.76
C LEU A 23 27.52 -6.54 -12.82
N TYR A 24 26.43 -6.18 -12.13
CA TYR A 24 26.42 -5.13 -11.11
C TYR A 24 27.44 -5.41 -10.00
N SER A 25 27.47 -6.65 -9.51
CA SER A 25 28.45 -7.07 -8.49
C SER A 25 29.88 -7.03 -9.00
N ALA A 26 30.13 -7.41 -10.26
CA ALA A 26 31.45 -7.37 -10.86
C ALA A 26 31.95 -5.92 -11.03
N LEU A 27 31.12 -5.04 -11.60
CA LEU A 27 31.45 -3.61 -11.79
C LEU A 27 31.61 -2.88 -10.45
N GLY A 28 30.75 -3.15 -9.47
CA GLY A 28 30.89 -2.58 -8.12
C GLY A 28 32.09 -3.10 -7.33
N GLY A 29 32.69 -4.21 -7.76
CA GLY A 29 33.90 -4.79 -7.18
C GLY A 29 35.22 -4.24 -7.72
N ILE A 30 35.19 -3.35 -8.72
CA ILE A 30 36.39 -2.68 -9.25
C ILE A 30 36.95 -1.74 -8.17
N THR A 31 38.25 -1.78 -7.90
CA THR A 31 38.90 -1.06 -6.78
C THR A 31 39.94 -0.02 -7.21
N ASP A 32 40.16 0.15 -8.51
CA ASP A 32 41.21 1.00 -9.09
C ASP A 32 40.68 1.96 -10.19
N ARG A 33 39.36 2.16 -10.25
CA ARG A 33 38.66 3.04 -11.21
C ARG A 33 37.58 3.88 -10.52
N SER A 34 37.99 4.66 -9.52
CA SER A 34 37.05 5.47 -8.72
C SER A 34 36.41 6.64 -9.47
N ASP A 35 36.94 6.99 -10.63
CA ASP A 35 36.48 8.06 -11.51
C ASP A 35 35.44 7.59 -12.54
N TRP A 36 35.12 6.29 -12.56
CA TRP A 36 34.09 5.74 -13.43
C TRP A 36 32.70 5.97 -12.85
N VAL A 37 31.72 6.16 -13.75
CA VAL A 37 30.31 6.21 -13.39
C VAL A 37 29.56 5.10 -14.12
N VAL A 38 28.88 4.25 -13.37
CA VAL A 38 28.13 3.10 -13.88
C VAL A 38 26.65 3.32 -13.62
N PHE A 39 25.87 3.51 -14.68
CA PHE A 39 24.41 3.57 -14.62
C PHE A 39 23.85 2.15 -14.79
N HIS A 40 22.97 1.71 -13.90
CA HIS A 40 22.25 0.43 -13.97
C HIS A 40 20.75 0.70 -14.20
N SER A 41 20.14 -0.02 -15.15
CA SER A 41 18.72 0.04 -15.48
C SER A 41 18.24 1.45 -15.88
N LEU A 42 18.94 2.10 -16.82
CA LEU A 42 18.58 3.45 -17.26
C LEU A 42 17.33 3.40 -18.15
N VAL A 43 16.20 3.90 -17.64
CA VAL A 43 14.93 3.95 -18.36
C VAL A 43 14.91 5.16 -19.29
N VAL A 44 14.91 4.92 -20.61
CA VAL A 44 14.93 6.00 -21.61
C VAL A 44 13.51 6.29 -22.08
N ARG A 45 12.87 7.31 -21.50
CA ARG A 45 11.45 7.66 -21.73
C ARG A 45 11.17 8.77 -22.74
N GLN A 46 12.18 9.50 -23.21
CA GLN A 46 11.95 10.60 -24.16
C GLN A 46 12.21 10.17 -25.61
N HIS A 47 11.15 9.70 -26.29
CA HIS A 47 11.11 9.63 -27.75
C HIS A 47 9.75 10.12 -28.26
N LEU A 48 9.78 10.93 -29.32
CA LEU A 48 8.61 11.48 -30.02
C LEU A 48 7.90 10.45 -30.92
N ASP A 49 8.47 9.26 -31.15
CA ASP A 49 7.83 8.19 -31.91
C ASP A 49 8.27 6.80 -31.40
N LYS A 50 7.32 6.13 -30.73
CA LYS A 50 7.20 4.69 -30.36
C LYS A 50 8.33 3.94 -29.62
N LEU A 51 7.85 3.24 -28.57
CA LEU A 51 8.41 2.14 -27.77
C LEU A 51 9.57 2.46 -26.80
N MET A 52 9.28 2.23 -25.52
CA MET A 52 10.16 2.37 -24.37
C MET A 52 11.40 1.47 -24.52
N GLY A 53 12.59 2.02 -24.34
CA GLY A 53 13.85 1.27 -24.25
C GLY A 53 14.49 1.44 -22.88
N GLU A 54 15.06 0.37 -22.34
CA GLU A 54 15.88 0.36 -21.13
C GLU A 54 17.30 -0.06 -21.53
N ALA A 55 18.32 0.59 -20.97
CA ALA A 55 19.71 0.13 -21.05
C ALA A 55 20.05 -0.59 -19.75
N ASP A 56 20.50 -1.86 -19.83
CA ASP A 56 20.88 -2.62 -18.64
C ASP A 56 22.03 -1.91 -17.90
N PHE A 57 23.11 -1.55 -18.61
CA PHE A 57 24.15 -0.68 -18.07
C PHE A 57 24.66 0.37 -19.06
N VAL A 58 25.09 1.50 -18.52
CA VAL A 58 25.91 2.48 -19.23
C VAL A 58 27.13 2.77 -18.36
N VAL A 59 28.33 2.62 -18.90
CA VAL A 59 29.59 2.90 -18.18
C VAL A 59 30.25 4.10 -18.83
N ALA A 60 30.44 5.18 -18.07
CA ALA A 60 31.17 6.36 -18.50
C ALA A 60 32.60 6.31 -17.95
N VAL A 61 33.57 6.29 -18.86
CA VAL A 61 35.00 6.11 -18.60
C VAL A 61 35.75 7.39 -18.99
N PRO A 62 36.28 8.15 -18.01
CA PRO A 62 37.06 9.35 -18.28
C PRO A 62 38.25 9.07 -19.20
N GLY A 63 38.50 9.95 -20.17
CA GLY A 63 39.57 9.87 -21.16
C GLY A 63 39.37 8.80 -22.24
N LYS A 64 38.25 8.06 -22.23
CA LYS A 64 37.95 7.03 -23.24
C LYS A 64 36.59 7.21 -23.90
N GLY A 65 35.49 7.24 -23.15
CA GLY A 65 34.16 7.23 -23.74
C GLY A 65 33.09 6.57 -22.89
N LEU A 66 31.98 6.19 -23.54
CA LEU A 66 30.88 5.48 -22.92
C LEU A 66 30.73 4.09 -23.54
N VAL A 67 30.30 3.12 -22.72
CA VAL A 67 29.88 1.80 -23.18
C VAL A 67 28.45 1.54 -22.75
N VAL A 68 27.58 1.17 -23.69
CA VAL A 68 26.25 0.66 -23.38
C VAL A 68 26.32 -0.86 -23.38
N VAL A 69 25.96 -1.47 -22.25
CA VAL A 69 26.08 -2.91 -22.03
C VAL A 69 24.69 -3.53 -21.89
N GLU A 70 24.43 -4.59 -22.65
CA GLU A 70 23.25 -5.45 -22.49
C GLU A 70 23.67 -6.76 -21.81
N ALA A 71 23.11 -7.07 -20.66
CA ALA A 71 23.46 -8.26 -19.89
C ALA A 71 22.47 -9.40 -20.16
N LYS A 72 22.94 -10.53 -20.68
CA LYS A 72 22.11 -11.72 -20.94
C LYS A 72 22.63 -12.94 -20.16
N ALA A 73 21.73 -13.79 -19.67
CA ALA A 73 22.07 -15.11 -19.12
C ALA A 73 21.25 -16.20 -19.81
N PRO A 74 21.47 -16.42 -21.11
CA PRO A 74 20.81 -17.52 -21.81
C PRO A 74 21.40 -18.87 -21.37
N SER A 75 20.61 -19.94 -21.51
CA SER A 75 21.10 -21.31 -21.36
C SER A 75 21.86 -21.78 -22.61
N ALA A 76 21.54 -21.23 -23.79
CA ALA A 76 22.26 -21.45 -25.03
C ALA A 76 22.12 -20.23 -25.96
N VAL A 77 23.12 -19.99 -26.79
CA VAL A 77 23.13 -18.92 -27.80
C VAL A 77 23.39 -19.53 -29.16
N SER A 78 22.56 -19.18 -30.13
CA SER A 78 22.85 -19.46 -31.54
C SER A 78 22.62 -18.22 -32.40
N TYR A 79 23.46 -18.08 -33.41
CA TYR A 79 23.31 -17.08 -34.47
C TYR A 79 23.36 -17.84 -35.79
N ARG A 80 22.23 -17.87 -36.52
CA ARG A 80 22.12 -18.56 -37.81
C ARG A 80 21.31 -17.69 -38.76
N ASP A 81 21.75 -17.60 -40.01
CA ASP A 81 21.07 -16.84 -41.07
C ASP A 81 20.74 -15.38 -40.67
N GLY A 82 21.63 -14.74 -39.90
CA GLY A 82 21.44 -13.37 -39.43
C GLY A 82 20.54 -13.23 -38.19
N VAL A 83 20.04 -14.33 -37.62
CA VAL A 83 19.05 -14.33 -36.53
C VAL A 83 19.69 -14.83 -35.24
N TRP A 84 19.58 -14.02 -34.19
CA TRP A 84 19.92 -14.41 -32.81
C TRP A 84 18.82 -15.28 -32.22
N THR A 85 19.20 -16.37 -31.55
CA THR A 85 18.33 -17.17 -30.68
C THR A 85 19.01 -17.40 -29.35
N LEU A 86 18.40 -16.87 -28.29
CA LEU A 86 18.86 -16.88 -26.90
C LEU A 86 17.90 -17.75 -26.08
N ASP A 87 18.29 -18.98 -25.76
CA ASP A 87 17.41 -19.88 -25.00
C ASP A 87 17.35 -19.47 -23.52
N GLY A 88 16.18 -19.63 -22.90
CA GLY A 88 16.01 -19.36 -21.47
C GLY A 88 15.86 -17.87 -21.10
N VAL A 89 15.73 -16.97 -22.08
CA VAL A 89 15.36 -15.55 -21.85
C VAL A 89 13.93 -15.25 -22.35
N PRO A 90 13.22 -14.24 -21.80
CA PRO A 90 11.81 -13.96 -22.14
C PRO A 90 11.52 -13.62 -23.61
N SER A 91 12.54 -13.17 -24.37
CA SER A 91 12.41 -12.80 -25.78
C SER A 91 13.56 -13.42 -26.58
N PRO A 92 13.50 -14.72 -26.89
CA PRO A 92 14.64 -15.49 -27.37
C PRO A 92 15.14 -15.04 -28.76
N HIS A 93 14.27 -14.51 -29.62
CA HIS A 93 14.65 -14.10 -30.99
C HIS A 93 14.98 -12.61 -31.13
N LYS A 94 14.96 -11.85 -30.04
CA LYS A 94 15.22 -10.41 -30.09
C LYS A 94 16.73 -10.16 -30.08
N SER A 95 17.23 -9.43 -31.07
CA SER A 95 18.65 -9.09 -31.15
C SER A 95 19.09 -8.27 -29.93
N PRO A 96 20.13 -8.70 -29.19
CA PRO A 96 20.67 -7.91 -28.08
C PRO A 96 21.38 -6.64 -28.59
N LEU A 97 21.99 -6.70 -29.77
CA LEU A 97 22.71 -5.57 -30.36
C LEU A 97 21.76 -4.45 -30.82
N GLU A 98 20.61 -4.81 -31.43
CA GLU A 98 19.61 -3.80 -31.82
C GLU A 98 19.04 -3.06 -30.59
N GLN A 99 18.97 -3.74 -29.44
CA GLN A 99 18.54 -3.12 -28.17
C GLN A 99 19.57 -2.10 -27.69
N ILE A 100 20.86 -2.45 -27.74
CA ILE A 100 21.94 -1.53 -27.42
C ILE A 100 21.93 -0.33 -28.36
N ASP A 101 21.78 -0.54 -29.67
CA ASP A 101 21.78 0.54 -30.67
C ASP A 101 20.63 1.52 -30.43
N GLY A 102 19.44 1.01 -30.08
CA GLY A 102 18.29 1.83 -29.70
C GLY A 102 18.55 2.66 -28.45
N ALA A 103 19.11 2.03 -27.41
CA ALA A 103 19.45 2.70 -26.15
C ALA A 103 20.55 3.76 -26.33
N ALA A 104 21.67 3.40 -26.97
CA ALA A 104 22.81 4.28 -27.21
C ALA A 104 22.41 5.51 -28.04
N ARG A 105 21.61 5.33 -29.10
CA ARG A 105 21.09 6.45 -29.90
C ARG A 105 20.24 7.41 -29.08
N SER A 106 19.38 6.87 -28.22
CA SER A 106 18.48 7.67 -27.39
C SER A 106 19.24 8.46 -26.32
N ILE A 107 20.20 7.82 -25.64
CA ILE A 107 21.08 8.45 -24.65
C ILE A 107 21.92 9.56 -25.31
N ARG A 108 22.55 9.27 -26.45
CA ARG A 108 23.35 10.25 -27.19
C ARG A 108 22.50 11.46 -27.61
N SER A 109 21.30 11.24 -28.16
CA SER A 109 20.38 12.30 -28.56
C SER A 109 19.95 13.19 -27.38
N TYR A 110 19.65 12.57 -26.23
CA TYR A 110 19.31 13.29 -25.01
C TYR A 110 20.47 14.15 -24.51
N LEU A 111 21.66 13.56 -24.32
CA LEU A 111 22.83 14.28 -23.82
C LEU A 111 23.27 15.42 -24.74
N ARG A 112 23.13 15.24 -26.06
CA ARG A 112 23.44 16.29 -27.04
C ARG A 112 22.44 17.44 -26.97
N ARG A 113 21.14 17.14 -26.81
CA ARG A 113 20.10 18.15 -26.64
C ARG A 113 20.31 18.97 -25.35
N GLU A 114 20.76 18.34 -24.28
CA GLU A 114 21.11 19.02 -23.03
C GLU A 114 22.45 19.76 -23.08
N GLY A 115 23.17 19.74 -24.22
CA GLY A 115 24.45 20.42 -24.39
C GLY A 115 25.59 19.84 -23.54
N VAL A 116 25.46 18.58 -23.14
CA VAL A 116 26.44 17.88 -22.29
C VAL A 116 27.54 17.24 -23.12
N ILE A 117 27.17 16.74 -24.29
CA ILE A 117 28.08 16.12 -25.26
C ILE A 117 27.99 16.83 -26.61
N ASP A 118 29.08 16.77 -27.37
CA ASP A 118 29.24 17.48 -28.65
C ASP A 118 28.96 16.57 -29.86
N GLY A 119 29.09 15.24 -29.66
CA GLY A 119 28.81 14.19 -30.63
C GLY A 119 30.07 13.45 -31.13
N ASP A 120 31.26 13.90 -30.72
CA ASP A 120 32.56 13.29 -30.97
C ASP A 120 32.94 12.24 -29.90
N GLU A 121 32.14 12.11 -28.85
CA GLU A 121 32.38 11.16 -27.77
C GLU A 121 32.17 9.72 -28.25
N PRO A 122 33.12 8.80 -27.97
CA PRO A 122 32.95 7.39 -28.28
C PRO A 122 31.79 6.79 -27.48
N PHE A 123 30.95 6.02 -28.17
CA PHE A 123 29.89 5.21 -27.58
C PHE A 123 30.03 3.81 -28.15
N ALA A 124 30.72 2.94 -27.41
CA ALA A 124 30.85 1.53 -27.76
C ALA A 124 29.61 0.75 -27.28
N ARG A 125 29.42 -0.42 -27.89
CA ARG A 125 28.37 -1.38 -27.52
C ARG A 125 28.98 -2.69 -27.03
N LEU A 126 28.35 -3.31 -26.05
CA LEU A 126 28.81 -4.58 -25.49
C LEU A 126 27.62 -5.48 -25.10
N VAL A 127 27.55 -6.68 -25.65
CA VAL A 127 26.64 -7.73 -25.16
C VAL A 127 27.44 -8.63 -24.22
N TRP A 128 26.98 -8.77 -22.98
CA TRP A 128 27.66 -9.57 -21.97
C TRP A 128 26.85 -10.81 -21.60
N PHE A 129 27.32 -11.98 -22.02
CA PHE A 129 26.76 -13.28 -21.66
C PHE A 129 27.30 -13.73 -20.30
N THR A 130 26.51 -13.54 -19.26
CA THR A 130 26.90 -13.77 -17.84
C THR A 130 26.72 -15.22 -17.36
N SER A 131 26.24 -16.13 -18.23
CA SER A 131 25.99 -17.55 -17.92
C SER A 131 26.77 -18.53 -18.79
N ILE A 132 27.43 -18.09 -19.85
CA ILE A 132 28.13 -18.95 -20.83
C ILE A 132 29.59 -18.50 -20.93
N GLY A 133 30.51 -19.45 -20.83
CA GLY A 133 31.96 -19.21 -20.98
C GLY A 133 32.43 -19.26 -22.44
N ARG A 134 33.58 -18.64 -22.72
CA ARG A 134 34.12 -18.49 -24.10
C ARG A 134 34.50 -19.83 -24.76
N HIS A 135 34.81 -20.84 -23.95
CA HIS A 135 35.26 -22.16 -24.40
C HIS A 135 34.22 -22.95 -25.21
N HIS A 136 32.93 -22.58 -25.13
CA HIS A 136 31.86 -23.22 -25.89
C HIS A 136 31.89 -22.92 -27.41
N PHE A 137 32.69 -21.95 -27.88
CA PHE A 137 32.70 -21.48 -29.28
C PHE A 137 33.78 -22.12 -30.18
N GLY A 138 34.42 -23.22 -29.75
CA GLY A 138 35.23 -24.05 -30.65
C GLY A 138 36.46 -23.36 -31.29
N GLY A 139 36.95 -22.26 -30.70
CA GLY A 139 38.22 -21.63 -31.08
C GLY A 139 38.17 -20.64 -32.25
N ARG A 140 37.03 -20.46 -32.92
CA ARG A 140 36.79 -19.29 -33.79
C ARG A 140 35.82 -18.36 -33.09
N ALA A 141 36.26 -17.14 -32.87
CA ALA A 141 35.38 -16.16 -32.29
C ALA A 141 34.24 -15.78 -33.24
N PRO A 142 33.00 -15.68 -32.73
CA PRO A 142 31.88 -15.27 -33.55
C PRO A 142 32.06 -13.82 -34.00
N SER A 143 32.01 -13.61 -35.31
CA SER A 143 31.93 -12.30 -35.96
C SER A 143 31.07 -12.42 -37.19
N ASP A 144 30.42 -11.32 -37.58
CA ASP A 144 29.55 -11.23 -38.74
C ASP A 144 29.66 -9.82 -39.35
N LEU A 145 29.05 -9.58 -40.51
CA LEU A 145 28.95 -8.22 -41.04
C LEU A 145 28.24 -7.26 -40.06
N THR A 146 27.36 -7.79 -39.21
CA THR A 146 26.53 -7.00 -38.28
C THR A 146 27.17 -6.76 -36.90
N PHE A 147 28.25 -7.46 -36.56
CA PHE A 147 28.96 -7.30 -35.28
C PHE A 147 30.37 -7.88 -35.27
N PHE A 148 31.21 -7.29 -34.42
CA PHE A 148 32.56 -7.74 -34.15
C PHE A 148 32.63 -8.62 -32.91
N GLU A 149 33.68 -9.44 -32.83
CA GLU A 149 33.94 -10.26 -31.64
C GLU A 149 34.08 -9.40 -30.37
N TRP A 150 34.75 -8.24 -30.47
CA TRP A 150 35.03 -7.38 -29.31
C TRP A 150 33.77 -6.74 -28.72
N GLU A 151 32.63 -6.84 -29.41
CA GLU A 151 31.32 -6.39 -28.93
C GLU A 151 30.61 -7.47 -28.09
N LEU A 152 31.25 -8.62 -27.89
CA LEU A 152 30.75 -9.74 -27.09
C LEU A 152 31.70 -10.04 -25.92
N ALA A 153 31.13 -10.16 -24.73
CA ALA A 153 31.81 -10.60 -23.52
C ALA A 153 31.12 -11.83 -22.90
N TRP A 154 31.88 -12.62 -22.15
CA TRP A 154 31.51 -13.93 -21.64
C TRP A 154 31.52 -13.97 -20.11
N ALA A 155 31.02 -15.07 -19.53
CA ALA A 155 30.95 -15.22 -18.09
C ALA A 155 32.33 -15.16 -17.42
N ASP A 156 33.35 -15.67 -18.12
CA ASP A 156 34.76 -15.66 -17.69
C ASP A 156 35.30 -14.23 -17.53
N ASP A 157 34.81 -13.29 -18.35
CA ASP A 157 35.26 -11.90 -18.37
C ASP A 157 34.79 -11.11 -17.13
N LEU A 158 33.82 -11.63 -16.37
CA LEU A 158 33.36 -11.03 -15.09
C LEU A 158 34.45 -10.99 -14.02
N ALA A 159 35.51 -11.79 -14.17
CA ALA A 159 36.69 -11.75 -13.30
C ALA A 159 37.56 -10.50 -13.54
N HIS A 160 37.47 -9.89 -14.74
CA HIS A 160 38.28 -8.73 -15.14
C HIS A 160 37.43 -7.62 -15.77
N PRO A 161 36.40 -7.11 -15.06
CA PRO A 161 35.36 -6.30 -15.69
C PRO A 161 35.86 -4.96 -16.22
N ALA A 162 36.83 -4.33 -15.54
CA ALA A 162 37.44 -3.08 -16.00
C ALA A 162 38.15 -3.26 -17.35
N ALA A 163 38.95 -4.32 -17.48
CA ALA A 163 39.68 -4.62 -18.71
C ALA A 163 38.73 -4.91 -19.89
N THR A 164 37.61 -5.58 -19.63
CA THR A 164 36.59 -5.88 -20.65
C THR A 164 35.92 -4.62 -21.17
N ILE A 165 35.54 -3.69 -20.29
CA ILE A 165 34.95 -2.40 -20.67
C ILE A 165 35.97 -1.55 -21.44
N GLU A 166 37.19 -1.44 -20.95
CA GLU A 166 38.26 -0.68 -21.62
C GLU A 166 38.54 -1.25 -23.01
N LYS A 167 38.64 -2.57 -23.14
CA LYS A 167 38.84 -3.24 -24.43
C LYS A 167 37.74 -2.91 -25.44
N ALA A 168 36.47 -2.94 -25.01
CA ALA A 168 35.36 -2.63 -25.90
C ALA A 168 35.44 -1.19 -26.45
N ILE A 169 35.87 -0.22 -25.64
CA ILE A 169 36.08 1.16 -26.09
C ILE A 169 37.31 1.27 -27.00
N ASP A 170 38.42 0.65 -26.64
CA ASP A 170 39.68 0.75 -27.37
C ASP A 170 39.56 0.15 -28.77
N GLU A 171 38.88 -1.00 -28.91
CA GLU A 171 38.61 -1.64 -30.21
C GLU A 171 37.61 -0.81 -31.04
N HIS A 172 36.58 -0.23 -30.41
CA HIS A 172 35.66 0.71 -31.07
C HIS A 172 36.40 1.92 -31.63
N LEU A 173 37.30 2.51 -30.84
CA LEU A 173 38.14 3.63 -31.26
C LEU A 173 39.07 3.25 -32.41
N ALA A 174 39.76 2.11 -32.30
CA ALA A 174 40.67 1.63 -33.34
C ALA A 174 39.95 1.39 -34.67
N TRP A 175 38.77 0.76 -34.64
CA TRP A 175 37.93 0.53 -35.82
C TRP A 175 37.50 1.84 -36.49
N HIS A 176 37.12 2.84 -35.70
CA HIS A 176 36.65 4.12 -36.22
C HIS A 176 37.78 5.09 -36.61
N ALA A 177 39.02 4.87 -36.17
CA ALA A 177 40.18 5.69 -36.54
C ALA A 177 40.47 5.68 -38.05
N GLU A 178 40.08 4.61 -38.75
CA GLU A 178 40.22 4.49 -40.21
C GLU A 178 39.07 5.14 -40.99
N SER A 179 38.00 5.59 -40.30
CA SER A 179 36.82 6.18 -40.92
C SER A 179 36.98 7.68 -41.16
N ALA A 180 36.87 8.13 -42.41
CA ALA A 180 36.85 9.57 -42.74
C ALA A 180 35.58 10.31 -42.26
N HIS A 181 34.59 9.59 -41.71
CA HIS A 181 33.27 10.14 -41.36
C HIS A 181 33.03 10.26 -39.86
N VAL A 182 33.93 9.74 -39.01
CA VAL A 182 33.77 9.73 -37.55
C VAL A 182 35.04 10.26 -36.90
N ASP A 183 35.02 11.51 -36.42
CA ASP A 183 36.11 12.10 -35.62
C ASP A 183 35.79 11.88 -34.14
N HIS A 184 36.36 10.82 -33.55
CA HIS A 184 36.18 10.52 -32.13
C HIS A 184 37.26 11.20 -31.28
N ARG A 185 36.86 11.88 -30.21
CA ARG A 185 37.77 12.58 -29.28
C ARG A 185 37.66 12.03 -27.86
N PRO A 186 38.28 10.86 -27.58
CA PRO A 186 38.20 10.22 -26.26
C PRO A 186 38.74 11.12 -25.14
N GLU A 187 39.75 11.96 -25.41
CA GLU A 187 40.34 12.90 -24.45
C GLU A 187 39.36 13.98 -24.01
N GLY A 188 38.33 14.26 -24.83
CA GLY A 188 37.26 15.20 -24.52
C GLY A 188 36.30 14.71 -23.44
N VAL A 189 36.29 13.40 -23.13
CA VAL A 189 35.47 12.79 -22.08
C VAL A 189 36.16 12.93 -20.73
N THR A 190 36.33 14.16 -20.25
CA THR A 190 37.01 14.44 -18.98
C THR A 190 36.18 13.96 -17.77
N VAL A 191 36.80 13.87 -16.59
CA VAL A 191 36.09 13.59 -15.33
C VAL A 191 34.93 14.58 -15.12
N GLU A 192 35.15 15.87 -15.41
CA GLU A 192 34.10 16.90 -15.33
C GLU A 192 32.96 16.63 -16.33
N LYS A 193 33.27 16.19 -17.55
CA LYS A 193 32.25 15.83 -18.55
C LYS A 193 31.47 14.60 -18.11
N VAL A 194 32.12 13.59 -17.53
CA VAL A 194 31.47 12.42 -16.94
C VAL A 194 30.54 12.82 -15.78
N GLU A 195 30.93 13.78 -14.93
CA GLU A 195 30.05 14.32 -13.89
C GLU A 195 28.84 15.07 -14.47
N ARG A 196 29.03 15.86 -15.53
CA ARG A 196 27.92 16.52 -16.25
C ARG A 196 26.97 15.51 -16.90
N ILE A 197 27.50 14.43 -17.47
CA ILE A 197 26.72 13.31 -18.00
C ILE A 197 25.89 12.68 -16.89
N ALA A 198 26.49 12.40 -15.74
CA ALA A 198 25.77 11.86 -14.59
C ALA A 198 24.65 12.80 -14.14
N ALA A 199 24.94 14.08 -13.87
CA ALA A 199 23.95 15.05 -13.46
C ALA A 199 22.79 15.21 -14.46
N ALA A 200 23.07 15.09 -15.77
CA ALA A 200 22.04 15.17 -16.80
C ALA A 200 21.16 13.91 -16.88
N LEU A 201 21.74 12.72 -16.68
CA LEU A 201 21.00 11.45 -16.69
C LEU A 201 20.26 11.18 -15.36
N THR A 202 20.64 11.85 -14.27
CA THR A 202 20.09 11.59 -12.93
C THR A 202 19.39 12.79 -12.29
N ARG A 203 19.13 13.89 -13.02
CA ARG A 203 18.64 15.18 -12.49
C ARG A 203 17.82 15.04 -11.20
N ASP A 204 18.47 15.33 -10.07
CA ASP A 204 17.81 15.51 -8.79
C ASP A 204 17.13 16.89 -8.79
N PHE A 205 15.88 16.96 -8.34
CA PHE A 205 15.23 18.23 -8.03
C PHE A 205 14.64 18.18 -6.63
N ASP A 206 14.99 19.18 -5.82
CA ASP A 206 14.37 19.44 -4.54
C ASP A 206 13.39 20.61 -4.71
N VAL A 207 12.10 20.32 -4.65
CA VAL A 207 11.05 21.34 -4.61
C VAL A 207 10.51 21.40 -3.19
N ALA A 208 10.82 22.49 -2.49
CA ALA A 208 10.23 22.79 -1.20
C ALA A 208 8.97 23.64 -1.41
N ALA A 209 7.85 23.21 -0.82
CA ALA A 209 6.63 24.01 -0.80
C ALA A 209 6.89 25.36 -0.08
N ASP A 210 6.51 26.47 -0.70
CA ASP A 210 6.63 27.79 -0.07
C ASP A 210 5.42 28.09 0.85
N ARG A 211 5.47 29.21 1.58
CA ARG A 211 4.36 29.63 2.45
C ARG A 211 3.07 29.96 1.68
N ARG A 212 3.13 30.28 0.40
CA ARG A 212 1.96 30.58 -0.45
C ARG A 212 1.29 29.29 -0.93
N ASP A 213 2.07 28.25 -1.22
CA ASP A 213 1.58 26.93 -1.55
C ASP A 213 0.92 26.28 -0.34
N ALA A 214 1.58 26.34 0.84
CA ALA A 214 0.98 25.88 2.09
C ALA A 214 -0.31 26.66 2.44
N LYS A 215 -0.33 27.97 2.19
CA LYS A 215 -1.53 28.80 2.41
C LYS A 215 -2.65 28.46 1.43
N ARG A 216 -2.36 28.31 0.14
CA ARG A 216 -3.36 27.90 -0.88
C ARG A 216 -3.92 26.52 -0.59
N GLU A 217 -3.08 25.57 -0.22
CA GLU A 217 -3.50 24.23 0.14
C GLU A 217 -4.35 24.23 1.41
N THR A 218 -4.01 25.09 2.39
CA THR A 218 -4.83 25.31 3.59
C THR A 218 -6.17 25.95 3.25
N GLU A 219 -6.20 27.03 2.45
CA GLU A 219 -7.44 27.70 2.02
C GLU A 219 -8.35 26.76 1.20
N GLN A 220 -7.77 25.92 0.32
CA GLN A 220 -8.52 24.89 -0.40
C GLN A 220 -9.08 23.83 0.54
N ARG A 221 -8.28 23.29 1.46
CA ARG A 221 -8.74 22.34 2.48
C ARG A 221 -9.85 22.92 3.35
N GLU A 222 -9.70 24.17 3.79
CA GLU A 222 -10.72 24.87 4.57
C GLU A 222 -12.02 25.05 3.79
N ALA A 223 -11.94 25.50 2.53
CA ALA A 223 -13.12 25.67 1.68
C ALA A 223 -13.85 24.34 1.42
N GLU A 224 -13.11 23.25 1.19
CA GLU A 224 -13.69 21.91 1.02
C GLU A 224 -14.36 21.41 2.31
N VAL A 225 -13.69 21.56 3.46
CA VAL A 225 -14.25 21.17 4.76
C VAL A 225 -15.52 21.97 5.06
N LEU A 226 -15.54 23.27 4.77
CA LEU A 226 -16.71 24.14 4.93
C LEU A 226 -17.87 23.75 4.01
N ALA A 227 -17.58 23.33 2.77
CA ALA A 227 -18.61 22.88 1.83
C ALA A 227 -19.24 21.55 2.28
N GLU A 228 -18.41 20.59 2.71
CA GLU A 228 -18.89 19.30 3.23
C GLU A 228 -19.68 19.46 4.53
N GLN A 229 -19.22 20.32 5.44
CA GLN A 229 -19.96 20.66 6.67
C GLN A 229 -21.34 21.24 6.37
N ARG A 230 -21.42 22.16 5.40
CA ARG A 230 -22.70 22.79 5.04
C ARG A 230 -23.69 21.80 4.46
N PHE A 231 -23.24 20.96 3.54
CA PHE A 231 -24.09 19.93 2.92
C PHE A 231 -24.63 18.92 3.96
N ALA A 232 -23.77 18.44 4.86
CA ALA A 232 -24.17 17.52 5.92
C ALA A 232 -25.23 18.14 6.85
N LEU A 233 -25.06 19.42 7.22
CA LEU A 233 -25.96 20.14 8.10
C LEU A 233 -27.33 20.40 7.47
N GLU A 234 -27.38 20.87 6.22
CA GLU A 234 -28.63 21.14 5.52
C GLU A 234 -29.52 19.88 5.42
N LEU A 235 -28.91 18.74 5.09
CA LEU A 235 -29.62 17.46 4.99
C LEU A 235 -30.13 16.96 6.35
N VAL A 236 -29.31 17.12 7.39
CA VAL A 236 -29.64 16.74 8.77
C VAL A 236 -30.70 17.66 9.36
N GLU A 237 -30.72 18.95 9.04
CA GLU A 237 -31.68 19.89 9.61
C GLU A 237 -33.08 19.76 8.97
N ALA A 238 -33.13 19.50 7.67
CA ALA A 238 -34.39 19.38 6.93
C ALA A 238 -35.21 18.13 7.30
N ASN A 239 -34.57 17.07 7.79
CA ASN A 239 -35.21 15.77 7.98
C ASN A 239 -35.27 15.36 9.45
N ARG A 240 -36.38 14.76 9.89
CA ARG A 240 -36.50 14.27 11.27
C ARG A 240 -35.72 12.98 11.50
N ALA A 241 -35.68 12.07 10.53
CA ALA A 241 -34.91 10.83 10.60
C ALA A 241 -34.09 10.62 9.32
N VAL A 242 -32.81 10.28 9.46
CA VAL A 242 -31.89 10.07 8.32
C VAL A 242 -31.05 8.83 8.54
N TYR A 243 -30.92 8.00 7.50
CA TYR A 243 -30.00 6.87 7.43
C TYR A 243 -28.92 7.13 6.37
N PHE A 244 -27.68 7.27 6.82
CA PHE A 244 -26.49 7.36 5.97
C PHE A 244 -25.99 5.97 5.61
N ASP A 245 -26.21 5.57 4.38
CA ASP A 245 -25.74 4.33 3.79
C ASP A 245 -24.48 4.61 2.97
N GLY A 246 -23.39 3.88 3.23
CA GLY A 246 -22.25 3.88 2.31
C GLY A 246 -21.13 2.94 2.71
N PRO A 247 -20.23 2.60 1.77
CA PRO A 247 -19.05 1.80 2.05
C PRO A 247 -18.15 2.40 3.14
N ALA A 248 -17.22 1.62 3.65
CA ALA A 248 -16.16 2.04 4.55
C ALA A 248 -15.35 3.17 3.91
N GLY A 249 -15.06 4.25 4.64
CA GLY A 249 -14.27 5.37 4.13
C GLY A 249 -15.03 6.44 3.34
N THR A 250 -16.37 6.38 3.30
CA THR A 250 -17.23 7.43 2.72
C THR A 250 -17.53 8.60 3.69
N GLY A 251 -17.02 8.56 4.92
CA GLY A 251 -17.21 9.63 5.90
C GLY A 251 -18.48 9.52 6.77
N LYS A 252 -19.15 8.35 6.82
CA LYS A 252 -20.35 8.13 7.67
C LYS A 252 -20.17 8.60 9.12
N SER A 253 -19.12 8.14 9.79
CA SER A 253 -18.80 8.52 11.18
C SER A 253 -18.59 10.01 11.36
N HIS A 254 -18.00 10.66 10.35
CA HIS A 254 -17.81 12.10 10.36
C HIS A 254 -19.15 12.85 10.26
N LEU A 255 -20.08 12.39 9.41
CA LEU A 255 -21.41 13.00 9.26
C LEU A 255 -22.23 12.90 10.56
N VAL A 256 -22.20 11.76 11.24
CA VAL A 256 -22.91 11.60 12.53
C VAL A 256 -22.27 12.42 13.65
N ALA A 257 -20.93 12.53 13.68
CA ALA A 257 -20.23 13.39 14.62
C ALA A 257 -20.54 14.88 14.40
N GLN A 258 -20.60 15.34 13.14
CA GLN A 258 -21.01 16.70 12.82
C GLN A 258 -22.48 16.98 13.21
N ALA A 259 -23.38 16.03 12.97
CA ALA A 259 -24.77 16.15 13.40
C ALA A 259 -24.88 16.28 14.93
N ALA A 260 -24.10 15.50 15.68
CA ALA A 260 -24.01 15.60 17.13
C ALA A 260 -23.47 16.97 17.56
N GLN A 261 -22.38 17.43 16.94
CA GLN A 261 -21.81 18.75 17.24
C GLN A 261 -22.80 19.89 16.99
N ALA A 262 -23.57 19.84 15.91
CA ALA A 262 -24.58 20.85 15.60
C ALA A 262 -25.73 20.88 16.63
N ALA A 263 -26.21 19.72 17.04
CA ALA A 263 -27.23 19.60 18.08
C ALA A 263 -26.75 20.15 19.44
N VAL A 264 -25.52 19.83 19.81
CA VAL A 264 -24.91 20.28 21.07
C VAL A 264 -24.68 21.79 21.07
N LYS A 265 -24.29 22.38 19.94
CA LYS A 265 -24.19 23.85 19.79
C LYS A 265 -25.54 24.56 19.97
N ARG A 266 -26.66 23.89 19.70
CA ARG A 266 -28.02 24.38 20.00
C ARG A 266 -28.48 24.09 21.43
N GLY A 267 -27.64 23.47 22.27
CA GLY A 267 -27.97 23.10 23.64
C GLY A 267 -28.94 21.93 23.75
N GLU A 268 -29.05 21.09 22.73
CA GLU A 268 -30.01 19.98 22.68
C GLU A 268 -29.41 18.71 23.27
N LYS A 269 -30.13 18.05 24.21
CA LYS A 269 -29.70 16.78 24.83
C LYS A 269 -29.51 15.71 23.75
N THR A 270 -28.27 15.27 23.57
CA THR A 270 -27.83 14.46 22.43
C THR A 270 -27.13 13.19 22.91
N LEU A 271 -27.51 12.06 22.34
CA LEU A 271 -26.83 10.77 22.48
C LEU A 271 -26.17 10.42 21.15
N LEU A 272 -24.87 10.16 21.17
CA LEU A 272 -24.12 9.52 20.10
C LEU A 272 -23.64 8.15 20.59
N THR A 273 -24.09 7.08 19.95
CA THR A 273 -23.82 5.71 20.40
C THR A 273 -23.44 4.79 19.25
N CYS A 274 -22.81 3.66 19.55
CA CYS A 274 -22.57 2.55 18.63
C CYS A 274 -22.45 1.24 19.44
N TRP A 275 -22.37 0.10 18.76
CA TRP A 275 -22.18 -1.19 19.46
C TRP A 275 -20.72 -1.42 19.88
N ASN A 276 -19.75 -0.97 19.07
CA ASN A 276 -18.34 -1.23 19.31
C ASN A 276 -17.74 -0.27 20.35
N VAL A 277 -17.15 -0.82 21.42
CA VAL A 277 -16.53 -0.05 22.51
C VAL A 277 -15.35 0.80 22.05
N VAL A 278 -14.44 0.24 21.25
CA VAL A 278 -13.25 0.96 20.74
C VAL A 278 -13.66 2.15 19.88
N MET A 279 -14.73 1.99 19.11
CA MET A 279 -15.28 3.08 18.30
C MET A 279 -15.95 4.17 19.14
N ALA A 280 -16.70 3.78 20.18
CA ALA A 280 -17.30 4.72 21.11
C ALA A 280 -16.24 5.53 21.87
N GLU A 281 -15.15 4.89 22.33
CA GLU A 281 -14.02 5.56 22.97
C GLU A 281 -13.36 6.59 22.04
N ARG A 282 -13.18 6.25 20.75
CA ARG A 282 -12.65 7.18 19.75
C ARG A 282 -13.58 8.38 19.55
N LEU A 283 -14.87 8.14 19.32
CA LEU A 283 -15.86 9.20 19.13
C LEU A 283 -15.94 10.10 20.38
N ALA A 284 -15.85 9.50 21.57
CA ALA A 284 -15.81 10.24 22.83
C ALA A 284 -14.54 11.11 22.93
N ALA A 285 -13.38 10.58 22.52
CA ALA A 285 -12.12 11.31 22.48
C ALA A 285 -12.18 12.53 21.53
N GLU A 286 -12.74 12.35 20.33
CA GLU A 286 -12.97 13.43 19.36
C GLU A 286 -13.95 14.49 19.90
N ALA A 287 -14.97 14.04 20.65
CA ALA A 287 -15.98 14.92 21.24
C ALA A 287 -15.54 15.60 22.55
N LYS A 288 -14.36 15.30 23.12
CA LYS A 288 -13.90 15.85 24.43
C LYS A 288 -13.92 17.38 24.51
N GLN A 289 -13.71 18.06 23.39
CA GLN A 289 -13.68 19.53 23.34
C GLN A 289 -15.07 20.16 23.21
N LEU A 290 -16.11 19.36 22.95
CA LEU A 290 -17.48 19.84 22.81
C LEU A 290 -18.09 20.09 24.19
N ARG A 291 -18.45 21.34 24.46
CA ARG A 291 -19.20 21.71 25.66
C ARG A 291 -20.70 21.66 25.37
N GLY A 292 -21.44 20.91 26.18
CA GLY A 292 -22.90 20.87 26.14
C GLY A 292 -23.48 19.51 26.52
N PRO A 293 -24.79 19.30 26.36
CA PRO A 293 -25.49 18.10 26.82
C PRO A 293 -25.32 16.92 25.84
N LEU A 294 -24.06 16.53 25.59
CA LEU A 294 -23.68 15.39 24.77
C LEU A 294 -23.29 14.20 25.65
N TRP A 295 -23.78 13.03 25.30
CA TRP A 295 -23.19 11.79 25.77
C TRP A 295 -22.73 10.93 24.61
N VAL A 296 -21.48 10.49 24.67
CA VAL A 296 -20.89 9.53 23.74
C VAL A 296 -20.48 8.29 24.53
N ALA A 297 -21.03 7.13 24.15
CA ALA A 297 -20.74 5.84 24.78
C ALA A 297 -21.16 4.69 23.85
N ASP A 298 -20.71 3.47 24.15
CA ASP A 298 -21.27 2.29 23.50
C ASP A 298 -22.68 2.00 24.06
N LEU A 299 -23.50 1.28 23.30
CA LEU A 299 -24.89 1.01 23.66
C LEU A 299 -25.00 0.18 24.95
N GLY A 300 -24.01 -0.67 25.26
CA GLY A 300 -23.96 -1.44 26.50
C GLY A 300 -23.83 -0.53 27.73
N ALA A 301 -22.89 0.42 27.69
CA ALA A 301 -22.75 1.45 28.72
C ALA A 301 -23.98 2.36 28.82
N VAL A 302 -24.65 2.63 27.68
CA VAL A 302 -25.92 3.37 27.66
C VAL A 302 -26.99 2.63 28.46
N MET A 303 -27.18 1.35 28.16
CA MET A 303 -28.17 0.51 28.83
C MET A 303 -27.86 0.32 30.32
N LEU A 304 -26.60 0.15 30.72
CA LEU A 304 -26.21 0.06 32.14
C LEU A 304 -26.65 1.28 32.94
N ARG A 305 -26.27 2.49 32.48
CA ARG A 305 -26.63 3.73 33.17
C ARG A 305 -28.14 3.88 33.31
N VAL A 306 -28.88 3.56 32.24
CA VAL A 306 -30.33 3.69 32.20
C VAL A 306 -31.00 2.67 33.13
N ALA A 307 -30.49 1.43 33.15
CA ALA A 307 -30.92 0.40 34.08
C ALA A 307 -30.57 0.74 35.55
N GLY A 308 -29.65 1.69 35.78
CA GLY A 308 -29.18 2.05 37.12
C GLY A 308 -28.17 1.04 37.67
N LEU A 309 -27.38 0.42 36.78
CA LEU A 309 -26.34 -0.54 37.11
C LEU A 309 -24.96 0.10 36.95
N ASP A 310 -24.06 -0.17 37.90
CA ASP A 310 -22.71 0.42 37.89
C ASP A 310 -21.74 -0.30 36.95
N ALA A 311 -21.94 -1.61 36.73
CA ALA A 311 -21.07 -2.43 35.90
C ALA A 311 -21.82 -3.64 35.31
N HIS A 312 -21.27 -4.20 34.24
CA HIS A 312 -21.70 -5.52 33.76
C HIS A 312 -21.32 -6.61 34.79
N PRO A 313 -22.11 -7.70 34.89
CA PRO A 313 -21.75 -8.82 35.74
C PRO A 313 -20.43 -9.46 35.29
N ALA A 314 -19.69 -10.02 36.25
CA ALA A 314 -18.47 -10.77 35.93
C ALA A 314 -18.81 -11.97 35.03
N GLY A 315 -18.12 -12.09 33.90
CA GLY A 315 -18.40 -13.15 32.91
C GLY A 315 -19.64 -12.91 32.04
N ALA A 316 -20.12 -11.66 31.95
CA ALA A 316 -21.19 -11.28 31.02
C ALA A 316 -20.95 -11.83 29.62
N ASP A 317 -21.92 -12.60 29.13
CA ASP A 317 -21.87 -13.26 27.84
C ASP A 317 -22.77 -12.55 26.82
N ASN A 318 -22.91 -13.14 25.64
CA ASN A 318 -23.71 -12.55 24.57
C ASN A 318 -25.20 -12.43 24.93
N ALA A 319 -25.75 -13.34 25.74
CA ALA A 319 -27.15 -13.30 26.16
C ALA A 319 -27.41 -12.09 27.08
N TRP A 320 -26.47 -11.81 27.98
CA TRP A 320 -26.54 -10.60 28.81
C TRP A 320 -26.65 -9.32 27.95
N TYR A 321 -25.76 -9.14 26.97
CA TYR A 321 -25.74 -7.90 26.16
C TYR A 321 -26.90 -7.80 25.16
N GLN A 322 -27.38 -8.94 24.63
CA GLN A 322 -28.37 -8.95 23.56
C GLN A 322 -29.82 -9.17 24.04
N ASP A 323 -30.03 -9.61 25.27
CA ASP A 323 -31.37 -10.00 25.77
C ASP A 323 -31.68 -9.44 27.16
N GLU A 324 -30.88 -9.76 28.17
CA GLU A 324 -31.17 -9.38 29.56
C GLU A 324 -31.02 -7.87 29.81
N LEU A 325 -29.86 -7.30 29.48
CA LEU A 325 -29.56 -5.88 29.69
C LEU A 325 -30.51 -4.97 28.88
N PRO A 326 -30.85 -5.24 27.61
CA PRO A 326 -31.87 -4.49 26.89
C PRO A 326 -33.24 -4.50 27.58
N ARG A 327 -33.70 -5.64 28.09
CA ARG A 327 -34.97 -5.72 28.83
C ARG A 327 -34.94 -4.92 30.13
N LEU A 328 -33.85 -5.00 30.87
CA LEU A 328 -33.66 -4.19 32.09
C LEU A 328 -33.68 -2.69 31.78
N ALA A 329 -33.00 -2.26 30.71
CA ALA A 329 -33.01 -0.88 30.27
C ALA A 329 -34.41 -0.41 29.84
N LEU A 330 -35.15 -1.22 29.09
CA LEU A 330 -36.54 -0.92 28.70
C LEU A 330 -37.47 -0.80 29.90
N ALA A 331 -37.40 -1.74 30.85
CA ALA A 331 -38.19 -1.68 32.08
C ALA A 331 -37.87 -0.43 32.90
N ALA A 332 -36.58 -0.07 32.99
CA ALA A 332 -36.16 1.14 33.68
C ALA A 332 -36.65 2.41 32.97
N LEU A 333 -36.61 2.48 31.64
CA LEU A 333 -37.13 3.63 30.88
C LEU A 333 -38.65 3.78 31.00
N ALA A 334 -39.37 2.66 31.08
CA ALA A 334 -40.82 2.69 31.30
C ALA A 334 -41.19 3.26 32.68
N GLY A 335 -40.41 2.94 33.72
CA GLY A 335 -40.61 3.46 35.08
C GLY A 335 -39.99 4.85 35.31
N HIS A 336 -38.94 5.20 34.57
CA HIS A 336 -38.15 6.42 34.70
C HIS A 336 -37.81 7.05 33.33
N PRO A 337 -38.79 7.62 32.62
CA PRO A 337 -38.58 8.19 31.28
C PRO A 337 -37.53 9.31 31.23
N GLU A 338 -37.29 9.99 32.35
CA GLU A 338 -36.26 11.03 32.50
C GLU A 338 -34.82 10.53 32.30
N ARG A 339 -34.58 9.22 32.46
CA ARG A 339 -33.29 8.58 32.18
C ARG A 339 -32.99 8.55 30.68
N GLY A 340 -34.01 8.65 29.83
CA GLY A 340 -33.93 8.86 28.39
C GLY A 340 -34.16 10.33 28.01
N GLY A 341 -35.08 10.57 27.08
CA GLY A 341 -35.48 11.93 26.68
C GLY A 341 -34.44 12.67 25.84
N TYR A 342 -33.67 11.96 25.02
CA TYR A 342 -32.73 12.59 24.09
C TYR A 342 -33.47 13.21 22.91
N ARG A 343 -33.19 14.49 22.62
CA ARG A 343 -33.72 15.16 21.41
C ARG A 343 -33.02 14.71 20.14
N HIS A 344 -31.80 14.18 20.27
CA HIS A 344 -31.05 13.56 19.19
C HIS A 344 -30.56 12.20 19.65
N VAL A 345 -30.92 11.15 18.91
CA VAL A 345 -30.33 9.81 19.06
C VAL A 345 -29.61 9.50 17.76
N ILE A 346 -28.29 9.44 17.86
CA ILE A 346 -27.38 9.29 16.74
C ILE A 346 -26.63 7.97 16.92
N VAL A 347 -26.71 7.09 15.94
CA VAL A 347 -26.14 5.75 16.00
C VAL A 347 -25.18 5.53 14.84
N ASP A 348 -23.92 5.26 15.14
CA ASP A 348 -22.95 4.81 14.16
C ASP A 348 -22.87 3.27 14.14
N GLU A 349 -22.40 2.70 13.03
CA GLU A 349 -22.33 1.26 12.78
C GLU A 349 -23.68 0.54 13.05
N PHE A 350 -24.79 1.16 12.62
CA PHE A 350 -26.15 0.72 12.93
C PHE A 350 -26.44 -0.73 12.51
N GLN A 351 -25.76 -1.25 11.49
CA GLN A 351 -25.89 -2.65 11.09
C GLN A 351 -25.54 -3.66 12.20
N ASP A 352 -24.68 -3.27 13.16
CA ASP A 352 -24.32 -4.13 14.29
C ASP A 352 -25.50 -4.25 15.29
N ILE A 353 -26.39 -3.25 15.31
CA ILE A 353 -27.58 -3.16 16.16
C ILE A 353 -28.84 -3.69 15.46
N ALA A 354 -28.99 -3.42 14.16
CA ALA A 354 -30.22 -3.62 13.40
C ALA A 354 -30.77 -5.06 13.47
N GLY A 355 -29.90 -6.07 13.54
CA GLY A 355 -30.32 -7.47 13.61
C GLY A 355 -30.83 -7.91 15.00
N ASN A 356 -31.01 -7.01 15.96
CA ASN A 356 -31.64 -7.31 17.25
C ASN A 356 -32.77 -6.30 17.54
N PRO A 357 -34.04 -6.74 17.46
CA PRO A 357 -35.20 -5.87 17.72
C PRO A 357 -35.20 -5.20 19.10
N LEU A 358 -34.72 -5.87 20.16
CA LEU A 358 -34.71 -5.31 21.51
C LEU A 358 -33.75 -4.12 21.61
N LEU A 359 -32.61 -4.18 20.93
CA LEU A 359 -31.67 -3.06 20.91
C LEU A 359 -32.25 -1.85 20.17
N LEU A 360 -33.01 -2.10 19.09
CA LEU A 360 -33.74 -1.03 18.41
C LEU A 360 -34.85 -0.44 19.29
N ASP A 361 -35.56 -1.27 20.04
CA ASP A 361 -36.58 -0.80 21.00
C ASP A 361 -35.95 0.10 22.07
N VAL A 362 -34.77 -0.28 22.60
CA VAL A 362 -34.02 0.57 23.55
C VAL A 362 -33.68 1.92 22.92
N LEU A 363 -33.15 1.95 21.70
CA LEU A 363 -32.81 3.21 21.01
C LEU A 363 -34.02 4.13 20.85
N LEU A 364 -35.18 3.57 20.51
CA LEU A 364 -36.42 4.32 20.38
C LEU A 364 -36.97 4.77 21.74
N ALA A 365 -36.84 3.97 22.80
CA ALA A 365 -37.27 4.32 24.15
C ALA A 365 -36.37 5.41 24.79
N LEU A 366 -35.13 5.56 24.33
CA LEU A 366 -34.23 6.65 24.76
C LEU A 366 -34.64 8.01 24.17
N ALA A 367 -35.40 8.02 23.08
CA ALA A 367 -35.79 9.22 22.37
C ALA A 367 -36.86 10.05 23.12
N ALA A 368 -36.78 11.37 23.00
CA ALA A 368 -37.85 12.29 23.39
C ALA A 368 -38.93 12.43 22.30
N ASP A 369 -40.06 13.04 22.65
CA ASP A 369 -41.02 13.52 21.66
C ASP A 369 -40.35 14.52 20.69
N GLY A 370 -40.64 14.37 19.40
CA GLY A 370 -40.02 15.18 18.35
C GLY A 370 -38.54 14.88 18.10
N VAL A 371 -38.02 13.73 18.58
CA VAL A 371 -36.62 13.31 18.39
C VAL A 371 -36.17 13.41 16.94
N ARG A 372 -34.89 13.77 16.76
CA ARG A 372 -34.15 13.62 15.51
C ARG A 372 -33.28 12.37 15.56
N LEU A 373 -33.52 11.44 14.64
CA LEU A 373 -32.84 10.14 14.58
C LEU A 373 -31.82 10.10 13.45
N ARG A 374 -30.57 9.77 13.74
CA ARG A 374 -29.52 9.67 12.71
C ARG A 374 -28.85 8.32 12.81
N PHE A 375 -28.82 7.58 11.72
CA PHE A 375 -28.18 6.29 11.65
C PHE A 375 -27.11 6.31 10.57
N ALA A 376 -25.99 5.67 10.81
CA ALA A 376 -24.95 5.42 9.83
C ALA A 376 -24.68 3.92 9.80
N GLY A 377 -24.62 3.33 8.60
CA GLY A 377 -24.33 1.91 8.49
C GLY A 377 -23.89 1.45 7.11
N ASP A 378 -23.41 0.22 7.07
CA ASP A 378 -22.96 -0.49 5.88
C ASP A 378 -23.35 -1.97 6.02
N GLU A 379 -24.29 -2.43 5.20
CA GLU A 379 -24.81 -3.81 5.24
C GLU A 379 -23.69 -4.86 5.14
N ARG A 380 -22.60 -4.56 4.43
CA ARG A 380 -21.46 -5.46 4.16
C ARG A 380 -20.50 -5.57 5.34
N GLN A 381 -20.75 -4.84 6.42
CA GLN A 381 -19.92 -4.88 7.63
C GLN A 381 -20.54 -5.71 8.76
N GLN A 382 -21.59 -6.49 8.48
CA GLN A 382 -22.21 -7.47 9.40
C GLN A 382 -21.39 -8.77 9.50
N ILE A 383 -20.08 -8.65 9.72
CA ILE A 383 -19.12 -9.76 9.65
C ILE A 383 -19.19 -10.74 10.83
N MET A 384 -19.93 -10.41 11.89
CA MET A 384 -20.15 -11.27 13.06
C MET A 384 -21.52 -11.96 13.04
N ARG A 385 -22.29 -11.80 11.95
CA ARG A 385 -23.60 -12.45 11.77
C ARG A 385 -23.49 -13.49 10.66
N ALA A 386 -24.01 -14.68 10.95
CA ALA A 386 -24.23 -15.72 9.95
C ALA A 386 -25.05 -15.15 8.78
N ARG A 387 -24.80 -15.63 7.55
CA ARG A 387 -25.47 -15.13 6.34
C ARG A 387 -26.99 -15.17 6.48
N ALA A 388 -27.52 -16.26 7.05
CA ALA A 388 -28.95 -16.42 7.30
C ALA A 388 -29.56 -15.42 8.31
N GLN A 389 -28.73 -14.78 9.15
CA GLN A 389 -29.14 -13.84 10.20
C GLN A 389 -28.88 -12.38 9.82
N ARG A 390 -28.35 -12.12 8.62
CA ARG A 390 -28.13 -10.77 8.13
C ARG A 390 -29.45 -10.09 7.82
N VAL A 391 -29.51 -8.81 8.12
CA VAL A 391 -30.67 -7.97 7.83
C VAL A 391 -30.23 -6.81 6.94
N ASP A 392 -31.17 -6.23 6.20
CA ASP A 392 -30.97 -4.89 5.65
C ASP A 392 -31.21 -3.87 6.79
N PRO A 393 -30.17 -3.18 7.29
CA PRO A 393 -30.32 -2.28 8.42
C PRO A 393 -31.23 -1.08 8.11
N PHE A 394 -31.25 -0.62 6.86
CA PHE A 394 -32.11 0.48 6.46
C PHE A 394 -33.58 0.03 6.48
N GLU A 395 -33.91 -1.12 5.90
CA GLU A 395 -35.29 -1.63 5.88
C GLU A 395 -35.81 -1.91 7.29
N VAL A 396 -34.97 -2.47 8.18
CA VAL A 396 -35.32 -2.67 9.59
C VAL A 396 -35.65 -1.34 10.27
N ALA A 397 -34.82 -0.30 10.08
CA ALA A 397 -35.08 1.02 10.64
C ALA A 397 -36.34 1.66 10.03
N LYS A 398 -36.52 1.55 8.70
CA LYS A 398 -37.66 2.11 7.95
C LYS A 398 -38.99 1.52 8.40
N ALA A 399 -39.03 0.23 8.70
CA ALA A 399 -40.22 -0.45 9.23
C ALA A 399 -40.70 0.14 10.56
N ARG A 400 -39.78 0.65 11.40
CA ARG A 400 -40.10 1.27 12.69
C ARG A 400 -40.23 2.79 12.61
N ILE A 401 -39.63 3.41 11.59
CA ILE A 401 -39.56 4.87 11.39
C ILE A 401 -39.99 5.17 9.95
N PRO A 402 -41.31 5.29 9.67
CA PRO A 402 -41.83 5.41 8.32
C PRO A 402 -41.33 6.64 7.56
N ASP A 403 -40.98 7.73 8.23
CA ASP A 403 -40.44 8.97 7.66
C ASP A 403 -38.90 8.96 7.51
N LEU A 404 -38.24 7.82 7.74
CA LEU A 404 -36.78 7.68 7.59
C LEU A 404 -36.35 7.96 6.15
N VAL A 405 -35.42 8.91 6.00
CA VAL A 405 -34.82 9.28 4.71
C VAL A 405 -33.54 8.50 4.47
N HIS A 406 -33.44 7.85 3.31
CA HIS A 406 -32.25 7.11 2.89
C HIS A 406 -31.28 8.02 2.14
N VAL A 407 -30.06 8.16 2.66
CA VAL A 407 -29.01 8.99 2.06
C VAL A 407 -27.84 8.08 1.70
N ARG A 408 -27.62 7.92 0.39
CA ARG A 408 -26.50 7.13 -0.12
C ARG A 408 -25.28 8.00 -0.32
N ILE A 409 -24.23 7.74 0.45
CA ILE A 409 -22.91 8.35 0.28
C ILE A 409 -21.97 7.34 -0.36
N ARG A 410 -21.33 7.71 -1.47
CA ARG A 410 -20.55 6.79 -2.31
C ARG A 410 -19.19 7.34 -2.75
N ARG A 411 -18.86 8.58 -2.38
CA ARG A 411 -17.53 9.13 -2.62
C ARG A 411 -16.55 8.60 -1.58
N ASN A 412 -15.46 7.98 -2.01
CA ASN A 412 -14.37 7.59 -1.12
C ASN A 412 -13.61 8.83 -0.66
N CYS A 413 -13.56 9.05 0.66
CA CYS A 413 -12.90 10.19 1.26
C CYS A 413 -11.62 9.82 2.01
N ARG A 414 -11.24 8.54 2.03
CA ARG A 414 -10.21 8.01 2.95
C ARG A 414 -9.09 7.26 2.27
N GLN A 415 -9.43 6.31 1.39
CA GLN A 415 -8.45 5.38 0.84
C GLN A 415 -7.86 5.91 -0.46
N ALA A 416 -6.56 5.73 -0.66
CA ALA A 416 -5.92 6.02 -1.94
C ALA A 416 -6.64 5.28 -3.09
N PRO A 417 -6.92 5.92 -4.23
CA PRO A 417 -7.66 5.27 -5.32
C PRO A 417 -6.98 3.99 -5.82
N GLN A 418 -5.64 3.97 -5.89
CA GLN A 418 -4.88 2.79 -6.27
C GLN A 418 -5.03 1.63 -5.26
N LEU A 419 -5.10 1.95 -3.97
CA LEU A 419 -5.37 0.97 -2.92
C LEU A 419 -6.76 0.34 -3.13
N VAL A 420 -7.79 1.15 -3.38
CA VAL A 420 -9.16 0.65 -3.62
C VAL A 420 -9.18 -0.36 -4.76
N THR A 421 -8.61 -0.03 -5.92
CA THR A 421 -8.59 -0.94 -7.08
C THR A 421 -7.90 -2.27 -6.74
N LYS A 422 -6.82 -2.24 -5.95
CA LYS A 422 -6.13 -3.47 -5.53
C LYS A 422 -6.94 -4.26 -4.50
N ILE A 423 -7.62 -3.60 -3.58
CA ILE A 423 -8.53 -4.28 -2.63
C ILE A 423 -9.68 -4.94 -3.39
N GLU A 424 -10.30 -4.27 -4.35
CA GLU A 424 -11.37 -4.85 -5.18
C GLU A 424 -10.89 -6.10 -5.93
N SER A 425 -9.65 -6.09 -6.42
CA SER A 425 -9.03 -7.27 -7.03
C SER A 425 -8.78 -8.41 -6.04
N ILE A 426 -8.41 -8.11 -4.78
CA ILE A 426 -8.18 -9.11 -3.74
C ILE A 426 -9.53 -9.70 -3.27
N VAL A 427 -10.50 -8.84 -2.97
CA VAL A 427 -11.82 -9.25 -2.48
C VAL A 427 -12.67 -9.86 -3.61
N GLY A 428 -12.37 -9.56 -4.88
CA GLY A 428 -13.07 -10.13 -6.04
C GLY A 428 -14.39 -9.43 -6.38
N ARG A 429 -14.64 -8.23 -5.84
CA ARG A 429 -15.87 -7.46 -6.09
C ARG A 429 -15.68 -5.95 -5.84
N PRO A 430 -16.54 -5.09 -6.43
CA PRO A 430 -16.46 -3.66 -6.22
C PRO A 430 -16.82 -3.26 -4.79
N LEU A 431 -16.09 -2.29 -4.22
CA LEU A 431 -16.42 -1.70 -2.92
C LEU A 431 -17.62 -0.76 -3.01
N GLY A 432 -17.99 -0.35 -4.22
CA GLY A 432 -19.19 0.44 -4.48
C GLY A 432 -18.98 1.94 -4.42
N PHE A 433 -17.75 2.44 -4.53
CA PHE A 433 -17.50 3.87 -4.64
C PHE A 433 -17.89 4.41 -6.02
N THR A 434 -18.40 5.65 -6.09
CA THR A 434 -18.72 6.35 -7.35
C THR A 434 -17.67 7.40 -7.73
N GLY A 435 -16.68 7.63 -6.87
CA GLY A 435 -15.61 8.58 -7.09
C GLY A 435 -14.72 8.72 -5.86
N HIS A 436 -13.62 9.46 -6.00
CA HIS A 436 -12.63 9.66 -4.95
C HIS A 436 -12.50 11.15 -4.61
N ARG A 437 -12.23 11.44 -3.34
CA ARG A 437 -11.79 12.76 -2.89
C ARG A 437 -10.30 12.96 -3.15
N LEU A 438 -9.52 11.92 -2.85
CA LEU A 438 -8.08 11.89 -3.10
C LEU A 438 -7.80 11.89 -4.62
N PRO A 439 -6.75 12.58 -5.08
CA PRO A 439 -6.34 12.55 -6.48
C PRO A 439 -6.12 11.11 -6.98
N THR A 440 -6.48 10.84 -8.24
CA THR A 440 -6.32 9.51 -8.86
C THR A 440 -4.88 9.01 -8.83
N GLY A 441 -3.91 9.93 -8.83
CA GLY A 441 -2.47 9.63 -8.73
C GLY A 441 -1.94 9.37 -7.32
N THR A 442 -2.76 9.48 -6.27
CA THR A 442 -2.31 9.19 -4.89
C THR A 442 -1.82 7.74 -4.81
N ALA A 443 -0.54 7.60 -4.42
CA ALA A 443 0.09 6.31 -4.28
C ALA A 443 -0.63 5.46 -3.23
N GLY A 444 -0.84 4.19 -3.57
CA GLY A 444 -1.41 3.21 -2.65
C GLY A 444 -1.27 1.83 -3.25
N GLY A 445 -1.34 0.80 -2.41
CA GLY A 445 -1.19 -0.57 -2.89
C GLY A 445 -1.76 -1.59 -1.94
N ALA A 446 -2.33 -2.64 -2.51
CA ALA A 446 -2.60 -3.87 -1.79
C ALA A 446 -2.00 -5.06 -2.52
N GLU A 447 -1.53 -6.05 -1.75
CA GLU A 447 -0.96 -7.28 -2.28
C GLU A 447 -1.26 -8.49 -1.40
N ARG A 448 -1.25 -9.66 -2.04
CA ARG A 448 -1.23 -10.96 -1.38
C ARG A 448 0.20 -11.48 -1.39
N VAL A 449 0.67 -11.88 -0.22
CA VAL A 449 1.98 -12.49 -0.02
C VAL A 449 1.74 -13.91 0.46
N ASN A 450 2.21 -14.88 -0.32
CA ASN A 450 2.10 -16.28 0.04
C ASN A 450 3.05 -16.59 1.20
N VAL A 451 2.53 -17.25 2.23
CA VAL A 451 3.28 -17.70 3.39
C VAL A 451 3.33 -19.22 3.37
N THR A 452 4.54 -19.76 3.22
CA THR A 452 4.75 -21.20 3.40
C THR A 452 4.58 -21.55 4.88
N PRO A 453 3.93 -22.67 5.23
CA PRO A 453 3.81 -23.11 6.62
C PRO A 453 5.17 -23.16 7.33
N GLY A 454 5.25 -22.58 8.53
CA GLY A 454 6.49 -22.43 9.31
C GLY A 454 7.28 -21.13 9.04
N ASN A 455 6.87 -20.32 8.05
CA ASN A 455 7.46 -19.01 7.78
C ASN A 455 6.57 -17.83 8.24
N GLU A 456 5.57 -18.06 9.08
CA GLU A 456 4.65 -17.02 9.53
C GLU A 456 5.37 -15.91 10.30
N VAL A 457 6.30 -16.28 11.19
CA VAL A 457 7.12 -15.35 11.99
C VAL A 457 8.02 -14.46 11.11
N PRO A 458 8.93 -15.00 10.26
CA PRO A 458 9.81 -14.16 9.45
C PRO A 458 9.03 -13.31 8.44
N MET A 459 7.93 -13.83 7.86
CA MET A 459 7.11 -13.07 6.91
C MET A 459 6.38 -11.90 7.58
N LEU A 460 5.77 -12.14 8.75
CA LEU A 460 5.13 -11.07 9.52
C LEU A 460 6.16 -10.01 9.96
N ALA A 461 7.33 -10.42 10.43
CA ALA A 461 8.39 -9.50 10.82
C ALA A 461 8.93 -8.68 9.65
N GLY A 462 9.18 -9.32 8.50
CA GLY A 462 9.68 -8.66 7.30
C GLY A 462 8.72 -7.58 6.79
N VAL A 463 7.43 -7.92 6.67
CA VAL A 463 6.40 -6.96 6.25
C VAL A 463 6.24 -5.84 7.26
N LEU A 464 6.17 -6.14 8.57
CA LEU A 464 6.02 -5.10 9.58
C LEU A 464 7.22 -4.16 9.65
N ARG A 465 8.47 -4.64 9.47
CA ARG A 465 9.64 -3.75 9.44
C ARG A 465 9.55 -2.73 8.31
N LEU A 466 9.13 -3.15 7.12
CA LEU A 466 8.94 -2.24 5.97
C LEU A 466 7.85 -1.21 6.26
N LEU A 467 6.69 -1.65 6.74
CA LEU A 467 5.57 -0.75 6.99
C LEU A 467 5.84 0.20 8.17
N VAL A 468 6.49 -0.27 9.23
CA VAL A 468 6.87 0.57 10.38
C VAL A 468 7.95 1.58 9.99
N GLN A 469 8.87 1.21 9.09
CA GLN A 469 9.86 2.16 8.55
C GLN A 469 9.19 3.29 7.75
N GLU A 470 8.13 2.98 6.99
CA GLU A 470 7.43 3.95 6.14
C GLU A 470 6.38 4.79 6.89
N TYR A 471 5.60 4.16 7.77
CA TYR A 471 4.42 4.77 8.40
C TYR A 471 4.53 4.93 9.93
N GLY A 472 5.61 4.44 10.55
CA GLY A 472 5.75 4.38 12.00
C GLY A 472 4.86 3.32 12.66
N SER A 473 5.17 2.92 13.90
CA SER A 473 4.44 1.86 14.60
C SER A 473 2.96 2.15 14.79
N ASP A 474 2.60 3.39 15.14
CA ASP A 474 1.21 3.80 15.37
C ASP A 474 0.40 3.91 14.06
N GLY A 475 1.10 4.00 12.92
CA GLY A 475 0.49 4.03 11.58
C GLY A 475 0.18 2.64 10.99
N VAL A 476 0.49 1.56 11.72
CA VAL A 476 0.35 0.17 11.27
C VAL A 476 -0.49 -0.63 12.25
N VAL A 477 -1.36 -1.52 11.73
CA VAL A 477 -2.11 -2.48 12.55
C VAL A 477 -2.11 -3.87 11.93
N VAL A 478 -2.06 -4.90 12.77
CA VAL A 478 -2.23 -6.30 12.36
C VAL A 478 -3.63 -6.77 12.71
N VAL A 479 -4.39 -7.23 11.73
CA VAL A 479 -5.71 -7.84 11.94
C VAL A 479 -5.70 -9.30 11.54
N SER A 480 -6.49 -10.11 12.23
CA SER A 480 -6.60 -11.54 11.98
C SER A 480 -8.04 -12.04 12.13
N PRO A 481 -8.47 -13.03 11.33
CA PRO A 481 -9.73 -13.75 11.58
C PRO A 481 -9.68 -14.60 12.85
N SER A 482 -8.49 -15.00 13.31
CA SER A 482 -8.30 -16.02 14.35
C SER A 482 -8.34 -15.48 15.79
N GLY A 483 -8.53 -14.17 15.98
CA GLY A 483 -8.68 -13.55 17.31
C GLY A 483 -7.51 -13.85 18.25
N SER A 484 -7.80 -14.40 19.45
CA SER A 484 -6.79 -14.79 20.43
C SER A 484 -5.86 -15.92 19.95
N ARG A 485 -6.28 -16.70 18.94
CA ARG A 485 -5.46 -17.75 18.31
C ARG A 485 -4.55 -17.21 17.20
N SER A 486 -4.61 -15.91 16.90
CA SER A 486 -3.79 -15.28 15.86
C SER A 486 -2.30 -15.42 16.12
N THR A 487 -1.50 -15.47 15.05
CA THR A 487 -0.02 -15.53 15.14
C THR A 487 0.51 -14.40 16.01
N ALA A 488 0.02 -13.17 15.82
CA ALA A 488 0.43 -12.01 16.64
C ALA A 488 0.10 -12.18 18.14
N SER A 489 -1.09 -12.69 18.47
CA SER A 489 -1.49 -12.92 19.87
C SER A 489 -0.62 -13.97 20.55
N ARG A 490 -0.38 -15.10 19.87
CA ARG A 490 0.46 -16.17 20.37
C ARG A 490 1.92 -15.74 20.56
N ILE A 491 2.45 -14.89 19.67
CA ILE A 491 3.81 -14.34 19.79
C ILE A 491 3.96 -13.49 21.06
N VAL A 492 3.01 -12.57 21.30
CA VAL A 492 3.03 -11.66 22.45
C VAL A 492 2.77 -12.41 23.76
N ALA A 493 1.91 -13.44 23.75
CA ALA A 493 1.68 -14.32 24.88
C ALA A 493 2.87 -15.25 25.21
N GLY A 494 3.89 -15.31 24.34
CA GLY A 494 5.05 -16.17 24.54
C GLY A 494 4.83 -17.63 24.13
N GLU A 495 3.74 -17.94 23.43
CA GLU A 495 3.31 -19.29 23.05
C GLU A 495 3.96 -19.82 21.75
N VAL A 496 4.75 -18.99 21.07
CA VAL A 496 5.48 -19.36 19.85
C VAL A 496 6.96 -19.54 20.19
N ASP A 497 7.51 -20.73 19.90
CA ASP A 497 8.95 -21.00 19.88
C ASP A 497 9.40 -21.24 18.42
N ASP A 498 10.10 -20.27 17.85
CA ASP A 498 10.70 -20.37 16.52
C ASP A 498 12.20 -20.08 16.64
N ARG A 499 12.98 -21.13 16.85
CA ARG A 499 14.44 -21.04 16.99
C ARG A 499 15.13 -20.70 15.69
N ALA A 500 14.55 -21.07 14.54
CA ALA A 500 15.11 -20.76 13.23
C ALA A 500 15.05 -19.26 12.95
N HIS A 501 14.00 -18.58 13.41
CA HIS A 501 13.79 -17.14 13.23
C HIS A 501 13.81 -16.36 14.56
N ALA A 502 14.68 -16.74 15.49
CA ALA A 502 14.72 -16.18 16.84
C ALA A 502 14.91 -14.64 16.87
N ASN A 503 15.61 -14.07 15.88
CA ASN A 503 15.79 -12.61 15.77
C ASN A 503 14.48 -11.90 15.42
N ASP A 504 13.70 -12.44 14.49
CA ASP A 504 12.42 -11.89 14.07
C ASP A 504 11.37 -12.04 15.17
N LEU A 505 11.34 -13.19 15.84
CA LEU A 505 10.46 -13.42 16.98
C LEU A 505 10.73 -12.43 18.13
N ARG A 506 12.00 -12.15 18.45
CA ARG A 506 12.36 -11.13 19.46
C ARG A 506 11.94 -9.74 19.03
N TRP A 507 12.14 -9.37 17.76
CA TRP A 507 11.71 -8.08 17.24
C TRP A 507 10.18 -7.92 17.32
N LEU A 508 9.42 -8.93 16.93
CA LEU A 508 7.95 -8.90 17.01
C LEU A 508 7.46 -8.75 18.45
N ARG A 509 8.02 -9.48 19.42
CA ARG A 509 7.66 -9.33 20.85
C ARG A 509 7.93 -7.93 21.40
N ALA A 510 8.98 -7.27 20.91
CA ALA A 510 9.31 -5.91 21.33
C ALA A 510 8.40 -4.85 20.70
N ASN A 511 7.91 -5.09 19.48
CA ASN A 511 7.20 -4.09 18.68
C ASN A 511 5.68 -4.31 18.60
N LEU A 512 5.15 -5.48 18.95
CA LEU A 512 3.71 -5.71 19.05
C LEU A 512 3.20 -5.38 20.45
N GLY A 513 2.02 -4.76 20.52
CA GLY A 513 1.33 -4.48 21.79
C GLY A 513 0.34 -3.33 21.71
N ASP A 514 -0.35 -3.08 22.83
CA ASP A 514 -1.33 -2.00 22.96
C ASP A 514 -0.72 -0.66 23.42
N ALA A 515 0.56 -0.64 23.78
CA ALA A 515 1.27 0.55 24.21
C ALA A 515 1.62 1.48 23.03
N GLN A 516 1.71 2.78 23.29
CA GLN A 516 2.12 3.77 22.29
C GLN A 516 3.53 3.45 21.74
N GLY A 517 3.71 3.62 20.42
CA GLY A 517 4.96 3.27 19.74
C GLY A 517 5.08 1.78 19.40
N ARG A 518 4.04 0.98 19.65
CA ARG A 518 3.94 -0.43 19.24
C ARG A 518 2.84 -0.61 18.20
N VAL A 519 3.03 -1.59 17.34
CA VAL A 519 2.05 -2.02 16.35
C VAL A 519 0.93 -2.76 17.08
N ARG A 520 -0.28 -2.20 17.01
CA ARG A 520 -1.47 -2.81 17.60
C ARG A 520 -1.89 -4.03 16.78
N PHE A 521 -2.49 -5.00 17.45
CA PHE A 521 -3.00 -6.19 16.79
C PHE A 521 -4.31 -6.70 17.43
N GLY A 522 -5.11 -7.45 16.67
CA GLY A 522 -6.35 -8.01 17.19
C GLY A 522 -7.23 -8.65 16.12
N SER A 523 -8.44 -9.06 16.52
CA SER A 523 -9.41 -9.60 15.57
C SER A 523 -9.92 -8.51 14.63
N ILE A 524 -10.33 -8.94 13.42
CA ILE A 524 -11.02 -8.07 12.45
C ILE A 524 -12.29 -7.47 13.09
N SER A 525 -13.02 -8.14 13.98
CA SER A 525 -14.16 -7.52 14.65
C SER A 525 -13.78 -6.46 15.68
N LYS A 526 -12.80 -6.75 16.54
CA LYS A 526 -12.43 -5.88 17.66
C LYS A 526 -11.89 -4.54 17.18
N LEU A 527 -11.09 -4.57 16.11
CA LEU A 527 -10.44 -3.38 15.54
C LEU A 527 -11.27 -2.73 14.42
N LYS A 528 -12.57 -3.02 14.31
CA LYS A 528 -13.50 -2.31 13.42
C LYS A 528 -13.59 -0.83 13.80
N GLY A 529 -13.70 0.02 12.79
CA GLY A 529 -13.67 1.47 12.94
C GLY A 529 -12.27 2.08 13.05
N ILE A 530 -11.21 1.30 13.31
CA ILE A 530 -9.83 1.83 13.35
C ILE A 530 -9.37 2.21 11.94
N GLU A 531 -8.69 3.35 11.85
CA GLU A 531 -8.10 3.88 10.63
C GLU A 531 -6.61 4.04 10.80
N VAL A 532 -5.84 3.46 9.89
CA VAL A 532 -4.37 3.46 9.92
C VAL A 532 -3.83 3.64 8.51
N ASP A 533 -2.57 4.04 8.41
CA ASP A 533 -1.92 4.26 7.13
C ASP A 533 -1.68 2.92 6.40
N ALA A 534 -1.31 1.88 7.16
CA ALA A 534 -1.14 0.53 6.65
C ALA A 534 -1.80 -0.58 7.50
N VAL A 535 -2.35 -1.61 6.83
CA VAL A 535 -2.90 -2.81 7.47
C VAL A 535 -2.14 -4.06 7.04
N VAL A 536 -1.89 -4.97 7.98
CA VAL A 536 -1.48 -6.35 7.68
C VAL A 536 -2.60 -7.30 8.09
N VAL A 537 -3.11 -8.08 7.15
CA VAL A 537 -4.08 -9.16 7.42
C VAL A 537 -3.31 -10.46 7.55
N ALA A 538 -3.14 -10.94 8.77
CA ALA A 538 -2.44 -12.17 9.09
C ALA A 538 -3.40 -13.36 9.24
N ASP A 539 -2.84 -14.57 9.29
CA ASP A 539 -3.58 -15.82 9.49
C ASP A 539 -4.68 -16.06 8.43
N VAL A 540 -4.45 -15.61 7.20
CA VAL A 540 -5.36 -15.85 6.08
C VAL A 540 -4.97 -17.20 5.47
N GLY A 541 -5.82 -18.20 5.52
CA GLY A 541 -5.46 -19.54 5.05
C GLY A 541 -6.61 -20.54 5.12
N PRO A 542 -6.35 -21.83 4.83
CA PRO A 542 -7.37 -22.88 4.84
C PRO A 542 -8.13 -22.97 6.17
N ASP A 543 -7.44 -22.91 7.31
CA ASP A 543 -8.07 -22.99 8.63
C ASP A 543 -9.01 -21.81 8.91
N ALA A 544 -8.61 -20.60 8.52
CA ALA A 544 -9.45 -19.42 8.66
C ALA A 544 -10.67 -19.49 7.75
N ARG A 545 -10.52 -20.00 6.53
CA ARG A 545 -11.65 -20.20 5.61
C ARG A 545 -12.61 -21.27 6.13
N ALA A 546 -12.09 -22.38 6.63
CA ALA A 546 -12.89 -23.44 7.23
C ALA A 546 -13.69 -22.92 8.44
N TRP A 547 -13.07 -22.12 9.31
CA TRP A 547 -13.77 -21.49 10.42
C TRP A 547 -14.88 -20.53 9.96
N VAL A 548 -14.62 -19.72 8.93
CA VAL A 548 -15.63 -18.81 8.34
C VAL A 548 -16.79 -19.60 7.76
N GLU A 549 -16.54 -20.70 7.06
CA GLU A 549 -17.56 -21.57 6.50
C GLU A 549 -18.38 -22.29 7.58
N GLU A 550 -17.72 -22.85 8.60
CA GLU A 550 -18.35 -23.50 9.75
C GLU A 550 -19.34 -22.58 10.48
N HIS A 551 -19.04 -21.27 10.53
CA HIS A 551 -19.86 -20.26 11.21
C HIS A 551 -20.84 -19.55 10.26
N ASP A 552 -21.00 -20.02 9.02
CA ASP A 552 -21.83 -19.41 7.97
C ASP A 552 -21.53 -17.91 7.76
N LEU A 553 -20.25 -17.53 7.85
CA LEU A 553 -19.80 -16.15 7.65
C LEU A 553 -19.42 -15.90 6.18
N ASP A 554 -19.28 -14.62 5.81
CA ASP A 554 -18.83 -14.23 4.47
C ASP A 554 -17.36 -13.84 4.47
N TRP A 555 -16.57 -14.61 3.74
CA TRP A 555 -15.12 -14.42 3.62
C TRP A 555 -14.75 -13.08 2.98
N ASP A 556 -15.50 -12.67 1.95
CA ASP A 556 -15.21 -11.47 1.19
C ASP A 556 -15.60 -10.22 1.99
N ASP A 557 -16.65 -10.27 2.81
CA ASP A 557 -16.99 -9.20 3.75
C ASP A 557 -15.94 -9.08 4.86
N LEU A 558 -15.42 -10.21 5.34
CA LEU A 558 -14.37 -10.23 6.35
C LEU A 558 -13.08 -9.60 5.81
N LEU A 559 -12.67 -9.95 4.57
CA LEU A 559 -11.53 -9.31 3.90
C LEU A 559 -11.80 -7.85 3.57
N TYR A 560 -13.01 -7.49 3.12
CA TYR A 560 -13.39 -6.10 2.89
C TYR A 560 -13.25 -5.25 4.16
N VAL A 561 -13.78 -5.73 5.29
CA VAL A 561 -13.66 -5.04 6.58
C VAL A 561 -12.21 -5.00 7.04
N ALA A 562 -11.41 -6.06 6.81
CA ALA A 562 -9.97 -6.08 7.05
C ALA A 562 -9.22 -4.98 6.31
N LEU A 563 -9.36 -4.97 4.99
CA LEU A 563 -8.56 -4.16 4.07
C LEU A 563 -9.01 -2.70 4.01
N SER A 564 -10.28 -2.42 4.28
CA SER A 564 -10.80 -1.06 4.26
C SER A 564 -10.23 -0.15 5.36
N ARG A 565 -9.55 -0.71 6.36
CA ARG A 565 -8.89 0.06 7.44
C ARG A 565 -7.67 0.85 6.98
N ALA A 566 -7.01 0.39 5.92
CA ALA A 566 -5.82 1.02 5.36
C ALA A 566 -6.19 2.27 4.56
N LYS A 567 -5.43 3.36 4.77
CA LYS A 567 -5.48 4.55 3.91
C LYS A 567 -4.61 4.39 2.66
N TYR A 568 -3.41 3.80 2.80
CA TYR A 568 -2.41 3.75 1.72
C TYR A 568 -1.94 2.34 1.38
N ARG A 569 -1.65 1.49 2.38
CA ARG A 569 -1.05 0.17 2.14
C ARG A 569 -1.80 -0.98 2.82
N ALA A 570 -2.03 -2.07 2.12
CA ALA A 570 -2.58 -3.29 2.72
C ALA A 570 -1.82 -4.53 2.27
N VAL A 571 -1.46 -5.41 3.20
CA VAL A 571 -0.78 -6.67 2.89
C VAL A 571 -1.58 -7.82 3.46
N VAL A 572 -1.91 -8.80 2.63
CA VAL A 572 -2.55 -10.05 3.05
C VAL A 572 -1.50 -11.15 3.09
N LEU A 573 -1.21 -11.67 4.28
CA LEU A 573 -0.33 -12.82 4.48
C LEU A 573 -1.17 -14.09 4.34
N GLU A 574 -1.14 -14.71 3.16
CA GLU A 574 -1.96 -15.87 2.82
C GLU A 574 -1.16 -17.16 2.91
N ALA A 575 -1.48 -18.02 3.87
CA ALA A 575 -0.93 -19.35 4.02
C ALA A 575 -1.34 -20.22 2.82
N VAL A 576 -0.33 -20.74 2.12
CA VAL A 576 -0.53 -21.68 1.01
C VAL A 576 -0.43 -23.13 1.52
N PRO A 577 -1.23 -24.08 1.00
CA PRO A 577 -1.10 -25.49 1.35
C PRO A 577 0.30 -26.00 1.05
N THR A 578 0.83 -26.90 1.89
CA THR A 578 2.02 -27.69 1.53
C THR A 578 1.70 -28.55 0.31
N SER A 579 2.41 -28.32 -0.79
CA SER A 579 2.35 -29.12 -2.02
C SER A 579 2.79 -30.55 -1.81
#